data_AF-A0AAJ2TFC6-F1
#
_entry.id   AF-A0AAJ2TFC6-F1
#
_cell.length_a   1.000
_cell.length_b   1.000
_cell.length_c   1.000
_cell.angle_alpha   90.00
_cell.angle_beta   90.00
_cell.angle_gamma   90.00
#
_symmetry.space_group_name_H-M   'P 1'
#
loop_
_entity.id
_entity.type
_entity.pdbx_description
1 polymer ?
#
loop_
_entity_poly.entity_id
_entity_poly.type
_entity_poly.pdbx_seq_one_letter_code
_entity_poly.pdbx_strand_id
1 'polypeptide(L)'
;MNSLISAVEACFNPQIYKITLSKPKSKTSDYKKIVISQIKEVYHLEKFTATQVFNDNLSLEQFKDFLGQALENEFLQYNGWDDQYEYIIQISKKGRPSVTKKAVKEAPEKALTHNREKNYILSEGTVIKPLVDMGIFTKEGKVVKTMYDKFRQINRFVEIIDDEIKNFDPGTELNVIDFGCGKSYLTFILYHYLTEIKNLNVRIVGLDLKRDVIDRCNVSARKYGYDHLSFELGNIDTYQTTFPVDMIITLHACDTATDYALYNAIKWNAKLIFSVPCCQHELNAQIKTEQLSLLTKYGIIKERTAALITDAIRGSLLEACGYKVSLLEFVDLAHTPKNILIRAKKTTVTEKRKAQALAEVNNALQTFSLTPTLYSLLESDEIINSKKN
;
A
#
# COMPACT_ATOMS: atom_id res chain seq x y z
N MET A 1 -19.13 32.25 33.45
CA MET A 1 -20.05 31.16 33.08
C MET A 1 -21.21 31.56 32.14
N ASN A 2 -21.68 32.81 32.05
CA ASN A 2 -22.94 33.13 31.31
C ASN A 2 -22.85 33.83 29.93
N SER A 3 -21.70 33.90 29.24
CA SER A 3 -21.64 34.51 27.89
C SER A 3 -21.21 33.55 26.78
N LEU A 4 -20.41 32.53 27.10
CA LEU A 4 -19.96 31.53 26.14
C LEU A 4 -21.06 30.50 25.86
N ILE A 5 -21.73 30.01 26.91
CA ILE A 5 -22.86 29.07 26.81
C ILE A 5 -23.97 29.68 25.94
N SER A 6 -24.32 30.94 26.18
CA SER A 6 -25.32 31.66 25.37
C SER A 6 -24.88 31.89 23.92
N ALA A 7 -23.58 32.04 23.65
CA ALA A 7 -23.04 32.14 22.29
C ALA A 7 -23.03 30.78 21.57
N VAL A 8 -22.78 29.69 22.30
CA VAL A 8 -22.94 28.32 21.79
C VAL A 8 -24.41 28.02 21.51
N GLU A 9 -25.33 28.37 22.43
CA GLU A 9 -26.78 28.23 22.25
C GLU A 9 -27.30 29.06 21.07
N ALA A 10 -26.82 30.30 20.89
CA ALA A 10 -27.17 31.15 19.75
C ALA A 10 -26.69 30.61 18.40
N CYS A 11 -25.67 29.73 18.41
CA CYS A 11 -25.16 29.03 17.23
C CYS A 11 -25.64 27.58 17.14
N PHE A 12 -26.37 27.08 18.13
CA PHE A 12 -26.80 25.69 18.18
C PHE A 12 -28.01 25.53 17.26
N ASN A 13 -27.75 25.22 16.00
CA ASN A 13 -28.76 24.72 15.09
C ASN A 13 -28.77 23.18 15.19
N PRO A 14 -29.91 22.54 15.54
CA PRO A 14 -30.04 21.07 15.57
C PRO A 14 -29.68 20.37 14.25
N GLN A 15 -29.66 21.11 13.14
CA GLN A 15 -29.29 20.64 11.82
C GLN A 15 -27.78 20.73 11.52
N ILE A 16 -26.96 21.18 12.48
CA ILE A 16 -25.50 21.19 12.32
C ILE A 16 -24.99 19.76 12.35
N TYR A 17 -24.48 19.29 11.21
CA TYR A 17 -23.96 17.93 11.06
C TYR A 17 -22.43 17.87 11.15
N LYS A 18 -21.74 19.01 11.10
CA LYS A 18 -20.28 19.07 11.16
C LYS A 18 -19.80 20.29 11.91
N ILE A 19 -18.78 20.11 12.76
CA ILE A 19 -18.14 21.14 13.55
C ILE A 19 -16.63 21.00 13.45
N THR A 20 -15.92 22.12 13.47
CA THR A 20 -14.46 22.17 13.62
C THR A 20 -14.10 23.13 14.73
N LEU A 21 -13.38 22.60 15.72
CA LEU A 21 -12.70 23.38 16.76
C LEU A 21 -11.25 23.59 16.34
N SER A 22 -10.79 24.84 16.35
CA SER A 22 -9.46 25.22 15.87
C SER A 22 -8.90 26.40 16.64
N LYS A 23 -7.65 26.78 16.35
CA LYS A 23 -6.88 27.79 17.08
C LYS A 23 -6.76 27.46 18.58
N PRO A 24 -5.92 26.48 18.94
CA PRO A 24 -5.74 26.14 20.35
C PRO A 24 -5.27 27.36 21.16
N LYS A 25 -5.76 27.48 22.40
CA LYS A 25 -5.41 28.58 23.32
C LYS A 25 -3.93 28.58 23.66
N SER A 26 -3.35 27.39 23.81
CA SER A 26 -1.92 27.21 24.04
C SER A 26 -1.20 26.70 22.79
N LYS A 27 0.02 27.20 22.57
CA LYS A 27 0.91 26.64 21.54
C LYS A 27 1.38 25.22 21.87
N THR A 28 1.38 24.86 23.17
CA THR A 28 1.75 23.54 23.68
C THR A 28 0.58 22.56 23.76
N SER A 29 -0.62 22.91 23.31
CA SER A 29 -1.75 21.97 23.28
C SER A 29 -1.44 20.75 22.41
N ASP A 30 -1.77 19.57 22.94
CA ASP A 30 -1.58 18.27 22.29
C ASP A 30 -2.37 18.18 20.98
N TYR A 31 -3.60 18.70 20.97
CA TYR A 31 -4.47 18.73 19.80
C TYR A 31 -4.44 20.10 19.12
N LYS A 32 -4.27 20.10 17.80
CA LYS A 32 -4.26 21.30 16.95
C LYS A 32 -5.64 21.63 16.40
N LYS A 33 -6.49 20.62 16.23
CA LYS A 33 -7.84 20.73 15.69
C LYS A 33 -8.68 19.54 16.12
N ILE A 34 -9.97 19.75 16.32
CA ILE A 34 -10.95 18.68 16.50
C ILE A 34 -12.04 18.85 15.45
N VAL A 35 -12.32 17.79 14.68
CA VAL A 35 -13.47 17.74 13.77
C VAL A 35 -14.52 16.87 14.43
N ILE A 36 -15.76 17.34 14.45
CA ILE A 36 -16.89 16.61 15.00
C ILE A 36 -17.91 16.44 13.90
N SER A 37 -18.34 15.21 13.65
CA SER A 37 -19.39 14.92 12.67
C SER A 37 -20.53 14.18 13.36
N GLN A 38 -21.77 14.60 13.10
CA GLN A 38 -22.95 13.88 13.57
C GLN A 38 -23.20 12.70 12.63
N ILE A 39 -23.12 11.48 13.16
CA ILE A 39 -23.36 10.25 12.41
C ILE A 39 -24.51 9.53 13.13
N LYS A 40 -25.72 9.56 12.53
CA LYS A 40 -26.96 9.08 13.17
C LYS A 40 -27.19 9.77 14.54
N GLU A 41 -27.18 9.02 15.64
CA GLU A 41 -27.45 9.50 17.01
C GLU A 41 -26.17 9.80 17.82
N VAL A 42 -24.98 9.64 17.22
CA VAL A 42 -23.71 9.88 17.91
C VAL A 42 -22.90 11.00 17.26
N TYR A 43 -22.10 11.69 18.08
CA TYR A 43 -21.14 12.70 17.63
C TYR A 43 -19.75 12.07 17.60
N HIS A 44 -19.21 11.88 16.39
CA HIS A 44 -17.89 11.33 16.17
C HIS A 44 -16.83 12.42 16.16
N LEU A 45 -15.80 12.28 16.98
CA LEU A 45 -14.72 13.26 17.14
C LEU A 45 -13.42 12.72 16.54
N GLU A 46 -12.82 13.48 15.64
CA GLU A 46 -11.46 13.28 15.14
C GLU A 46 -10.55 14.36 15.76
N LYS A 47 -9.70 13.96 16.71
CA LYS A 47 -8.76 14.83 17.44
C LYS A 47 -7.38 14.75 16.79
N PHE A 48 -6.97 15.83 16.12
CA PHE A 48 -5.72 15.88 15.34
C PHE A 48 -4.57 16.44 16.18
N THR A 49 -3.48 15.69 16.31
CA THR A 49 -2.18 16.20 16.77
C THR A 49 -1.35 16.66 15.57
N ALA A 50 -0.04 16.91 15.76
CA ALA A 50 0.85 17.23 14.64
C ALA A 50 1.08 16.05 13.68
N THR A 51 0.96 14.80 14.16
CA THR A 51 1.36 13.59 13.41
C THR A 51 0.32 12.47 13.45
N GLN A 52 -0.69 12.55 14.31
CA GLN A 52 -1.65 11.48 14.56
C GLN A 52 -3.07 12.01 14.66
N VAL A 53 -4.04 11.12 14.46
CA VAL A 53 -5.48 11.41 14.62
C VAL A 53 -6.08 10.37 15.56
N PHE A 54 -6.75 10.85 16.60
CA PHE A 54 -7.44 10.02 17.59
C PHE A 54 -8.94 10.14 17.40
N ASN A 55 -9.66 9.03 17.57
CA ASN A 55 -11.09 8.97 17.31
C ASN A 55 -11.86 8.68 18.61
N ASP A 56 -13.01 9.34 18.78
CA ASP A 56 -13.86 9.21 19.96
C ASP A 56 -15.34 9.37 19.56
N ASN A 57 -16.28 8.89 20.39
CA ASN A 57 -17.72 9.00 20.14
C ASN A 57 -18.44 9.52 21.39
N LEU A 58 -19.26 10.54 21.23
CA LEU A 58 -20.06 11.13 22.31
C LEU A 58 -21.56 10.97 22.06
N SER A 59 -22.31 10.75 23.14
CA SER A 59 -23.77 10.95 23.13
C SER A 59 -24.12 12.43 23.03
N LEU A 60 -25.39 12.76 22.74
CA LEU A 60 -25.87 14.14 22.69
C LEU A 60 -25.61 14.92 24.00
N GLU A 61 -25.78 14.27 25.15
CA GLU A 61 -25.55 14.88 26.47
C GLU A 61 -24.06 15.18 26.66
N GLN A 62 -23.20 14.19 26.42
CA GLN A 62 -21.74 14.34 26.54
C GLN A 62 -21.17 15.37 25.57
N PHE A 63 -21.75 15.46 24.37
CA PHE A 63 -21.31 16.37 23.33
C PHE A 63 -21.51 17.85 23.71
N LYS A 64 -22.62 18.21 24.35
CA LYS A 64 -22.87 19.60 24.79
C LYS A 64 -21.85 20.04 25.84
N ASP A 65 -21.62 19.18 26.83
CA ASP A 65 -20.64 19.43 27.89
C ASP A 65 -19.22 19.53 27.31
N PHE A 66 -18.88 18.61 26.40
CA PHE A 66 -17.59 18.62 25.72
C PHE A 66 -17.35 19.92 24.93
N LEU A 67 -18.34 20.38 24.14
CA LEU A 67 -18.21 21.62 23.37
C LEU A 67 -17.98 22.85 24.27
N GLY A 68 -18.72 22.92 25.39
CA GLY A 68 -18.55 24.00 26.36
C GLY A 68 -17.14 24.02 26.93
N GLN A 69 -16.66 22.87 27.42
CA GLN A 69 -15.31 22.75 27.97
C GLN A 69 -14.22 23.04 26.94
N ALA A 70 -14.37 22.55 25.71
CA ALA A 70 -13.39 22.74 24.65
C ALA A 70 -13.25 24.21 24.25
N LEU A 71 -14.35 24.98 24.19
CA LEU A 71 -14.31 26.42 23.89
C LEU A 71 -13.88 27.26 25.09
N GLU A 72 -14.18 26.80 26.31
CA GLU A 72 -13.75 27.49 27.54
C GLU A 72 -12.26 27.28 27.82
N ASN A 73 -11.67 26.14 27.49
CA ASN A 73 -10.33 25.78 27.94
C ASN A 73 -9.31 25.51 26.83
N GLU A 74 -9.74 25.03 25.66
CA GLU A 74 -8.81 24.45 24.68
C GLU A 74 -8.70 25.22 23.37
N PHE A 75 -9.82 25.70 22.82
CA PHE A 75 -9.87 26.29 21.48
C PHE A 75 -10.47 27.70 21.49
N LEU A 76 -10.01 28.53 20.54
CA LEU A 76 -10.47 29.92 20.37
C LEU A 76 -11.43 30.08 19.19
N GLN A 77 -11.65 29.03 18.38
CA GLN A 77 -12.50 29.12 17.22
C GLN A 77 -13.34 27.87 17.03
N TYR A 78 -14.62 28.09 16.77
CA TYR A 78 -15.62 27.12 16.35
C TYR A 78 -16.14 27.49 14.97
N ASN A 79 -16.29 26.50 14.10
CA ASN A 79 -17.04 26.60 12.86
C ASN A 79 -18.01 25.41 12.81
N GLY A 80 -19.31 25.65 12.65
CA GLY A 80 -20.35 24.64 12.51
C GLY A 80 -21.11 24.82 11.21
N TRP A 81 -21.50 23.73 10.56
CA TRP A 81 -22.18 23.76 9.26
C TRP A 81 -23.50 23.00 9.31
N ASP A 82 -24.54 23.63 8.77
CA ASP A 82 -25.74 22.96 8.25
C ASP A 82 -25.74 23.01 6.70
N ASP A 83 -26.86 22.66 6.06
CA ASP A 83 -26.96 22.62 4.60
C ASP A 83 -26.89 24.00 3.92
N GLN A 84 -27.11 25.08 4.68
CA GLN A 84 -27.33 26.43 4.16
C GLN A 84 -26.36 27.47 4.74
N TYR A 85 -25.84 27.25 5.95
CA TYR A 85 -25.09 28.22 6.72
C TYR A 85 -23.88 27.63 7.44
N GLU A 86 -22.84 28.46 7.53
CA GLU A 86 -21.71 28.32 8.44
C GLU A 86 -21.90 29.24 9.65
N TYR A 87 -21.78 28.67 10.83
CA TYR A 87 -21.85 29.34 12.14
C TYR A 87 -20.45 29.42 12.73
N ILE A 88 -19.94 30.62 12.94
CA ILE A 88 -18.58 30.86 13.40
C ILE A 88 -18.62 31.52 14.77
N ILE A 89 -17.92 30.93 15.75
CA ILE A 89 -17.63 31.58 17.04
C ILE A 89 -16.13 31.82 17.11
N GLN A 90 -15.73 33.05 17.36
CA GLN A 90 -14.33 33.41 17.61
C GLN A 90 -14.20 34.02 19.00
N ILE A 91 -13.30 33.47 19.80
CA ILE A 91 -13.03 33.93 21.16
C ILE A 91 -11.76 34.76 21.13
N SER A 92 -11.89 36.03 21.52
CA SER A 92 -10.73 36.92 21.65
C SER A 92 -9.79 36.45 22.76
N LYS A 93 -8.54 36.92 22.76
CA LYS A 93 -7.58 36.67 23.86
C LYS A 93 -8.08 37.12 25.24
N LYS A 94 -9.05 38.05 25.28
CA LYS A 94 -9.71 38.55 26.50
C LYS A 94 -10.97 37.75 26.87
N GLY A 95 -11.23 36.62 26.22
CA GLY A 95 -12.36 35.73 26.52
C GLY A 95 -13.72 36.20 25.99
N ARG A 96 -13.77 37.28 25.20
CA ARG A 96 -15.03 37.77 24.60
C ARG A 96 -15.33 37.01 23.30
N PRO A 97 -16.50 36.35 23.18
CA PRO A 97 -16.91 35.68 21.94
C PRO A 97 -17.50 36.69 20.94
N SER A 98 -17.24 36.47 19.65
CA SER A 98 -18.00 37.02 18.54
C SER A 98 -18.65 35.89 17.76
N VAL A 99 -19.90 36.12 17.32
CA VAL A 99 -20.71 35.16 16.58
C VAL A 99 -20.94 35.69 15.16
N THR A 100 -20.77 34.86 14.15
CA THR A 100 -21.05 35.21 12.75
C THR A 100 -21.78 34.06 12.07
N LYS A 101 -22.84 34.37 11.33
CA LYS A 101 -23.56 33.43 10.47
C LYS A 101 -23.34 33.81 9.00
N LYS A 102 -22.89 32.87 8.17
CA LYS A 102 -22.63 33.08 6.74
C LYS A 102 -23.39 32.05 5.92
N ALA A 103 -24.05 32.47 4.84
CA ALA A 103 -24.58 31.52 3.88
C ALA A 103 -23.43 30.82 3.13
N VAL A 104 -23.50 29.50 2.99
CA VAL A 104 -22.50 28.72 2.23
C VAL A 104 -23.02 28.43 0.83
N LYS A 105 -22.15 28.59 -0.18
CA LYS A 105 -22.48 28.21 -1.57
C LYS A 105 -22.32 26.71 -1.82
N GLU A 106 -21.41 26.09 -1.09
CA GLU A 106 -21.18 24.64 -1.04
C GLU A 106 -20.94 24.28 0.43
N ALA A 107 -21.84 23.49 1.01
CA ALA A 107 -21.70 23.02 2.38
C ALA A 107 -20.77 21.78 2.40
N PRO A 108 -19.95 21.57 3.45
CA PRO A 108 -19.12 20.38 3.54
C PRO A 108 -19.96 19.10 3.55
N GLU A 109 -19.49 18.00 2.95
CA GLU A 109 -20.27 16.76 2.88
C GLU A 109 -20.71 16.24 4.27
N LYS A 110 -21.97 15.82 4.36
CA LYS A 110 -22.52 15.11 5.53
C LYS A 110 -21.86 13.75 5.66
N ALA A 111 -21.30 13.45 6.83
CA ALA A 111 -20.82 12.12 7.15
C ALA A 111 -22.01 11.19 7.43
N LEU A 112 -22.50 10.49 6.41
CA LEU A 112 -23.63 9.55 6.54
C LEU A 112 -23.21 8.19 7.15
N THR A 113 -21.91 7.90 7.20
CA THR A 113 -21.35 6.61 7.63
C THR A 113 -20.09 6.76 8.49
N HIS A 114 -19.89 5.85 9.45
CA HIS A 114 -18.68 5.78 10.30
C HIS A 114 -17.39 5.48 9.54
N ASN A 115 -17.51 4.91 8.34
CA ASN A 115 -16.40 4.77 7.42
C ASN A 115 -16.55 5.87 6.37
N ARG A 116 -15.51 6.70 6.21
CA ARG A 116 -15.18 7.22 4.88
C ARG A 116 -15.25 6.01 3.94
N GLU A 117 -16.10 6.04 2.93
CA GLU A 117 -16.02 5.07 1.85
C GLU A 117 -14.59 5.13 1.34
N LYS A 118 -13.85 4.03 1.50
CA LYS A 118 -12.50 3.93 0.97
C LYS A 118 -12.68 3.87 -0.54
N ASN A 119 -12.19 4.90 -1.24
CA ASN A 119 -12.20 4.93 -2.70
C ASN A 119 -11.19 3.88 -3.21
N TYR A 120 -11.68 2.65 -3.37
CA TYR A 120 -10.95 1.54 -3.97
C TYR A 120 -10.82 1.75 -5.48
N ILE A 121 -9.65 1.44 -6.04
CA ILE A 121 -9.42 1.51 -7.51
C ILE A 121 -10.35 0.53 -8.23
N LEU A 122 -10.53 -0.67 -7.67
CA LEU A 122 -11.53 -1.63 -8.12
C LEU A 122 -12.83 -1.36 -7.36
N SER A 123 -13.67 -0.47 -7.89
CA SER A 123 -14.91 -0.04 -7.24
C SER A 123 -16.05 -1.06 -7.39
N GLU A 124 -16.91 -1.13 -6.38
CA GLU A 124 -18.20 -1.83 -6.47
C GLU A 124 -19.11 -1.18 -7.52
N GLY A 125 -19.96 -1.99 -8.15
CA GLY A 125 -20.90 -1.53 -9.20
C GLY A 125 -20.40 -1.72 -10.63
N THR A 126 -19.11 -2.00 -10.82
CA THR A 126 -18.56 -2.42 -12.12
C THR A 126 -18.32 -3.92 -12.13
N VAL A 127 -18.82 -4.62 -13.16
CA VAL A 127 -18.64 -6.07 -13.28
C VAL A 127 -17.24 -6.41 -13.78
N ILE A 128 -16.37 -6.78 -12.86
CA ILE A 128 -15.00 -7.23 -13.16
C ILE A 128 -15.00 -8.77 -13.23
N LYS A 129 -15.02 -9.33 -14.45
CA LYS A 129 -15.21 -10.79 -14.67
C LYS A 129 -14.28 -11.66 -13.83
N PRO A 130 -12.95 -11.39 -13.71
CA PRO A 130 -12.08 -12.18 -12.84
C PRO A 130 -12.51 -12.17 -11.36
N LEU A 131 -12.99 -11.03 -10.83
CA LEU A 131 -13.44 -10.95 -9.43
C LEU A 131 -14.74 -11.72 -9.20
N VAL A 132 -15.63 -11.75 -10.20
CA VAL A 132 -16.85 -12.56 -10.15
C VAL A 132 -16.53 -14.05 -10.16
N ASP A 133 -15.65 -14.49 -11.07
CA ASP A 133 -15.23 -15.89 -11.17
C ASP A 133 -14.49 -16.38 -9.91
N MET A 134 -13.81 -15.48 -9.19
CA MET A 134 -13.19 -15.78 -7.90
C MET A 134 -14.18 -15.80 -6.71
N GLY A 135 -15.45 -15.47 -6.93
CA GLY A 135 -16.47 -15.33 -5.89
C GLY A 135 -16.26 -14.12 -4.97
N ILE A 136 -15.42 -13.17 -5.37
CA ILE A 136 -15.17 -11.93 -4.63
C ILE A 136 -16.27 -10.93 -4.91
N PHE A 137 -16.70 -10.85 -6.18
CA PHE A 137 -17.86 -10.07 -6.59
C PHE A 137 -19.09 -10.96 -6.83
N THR A 138 -20.27 -10.44 -6.55
CA THR A 138 -21.52 -10.99 -7.07
C THR A 138 -21.64 -10.71 -8.57
N LYS A 139 -22.63 -11.32 -9.23
CA LYS A 139 -22.88 -11.06 -10.66
C LYS A 139 -23.22 -9.59 -10.96
N GLU A 140 -23.71 -8.88 -9.95
CA GLU A 140 -24.05 -7.46 -9.99
C GLU A 140 -22.86 -6.55 -9.63
N GLY A 141 -21.65 -7.10 -9.42
CA GLY A 141 -20.45 -6.32 -9.15
C GLY A 141 -20.34 -5.79 -7.72
N LYS A 142 -21.03 -6.41 -6.75
CA LYS A 142 -20.91 -6.08 -5.31
C LYS A 142 -19.94 -7.00 -4.61
N VAL A 143 -19.22 -6.53 -3.61
CA VAL A 143 -18.30 -7.39 -2.85
C VAL A 143 -19.08 -8.39 -2.01
N VAL A 144 -18.74 -9.67 -2.11
CA VAL A 144 -19.26 -10.70 -1.22
C VAL A 144 -18.69 -10.47 0.18
N LYS A 145 -19.55 -10.27 1.17
CA LYS A 145 -19.19 -9.86 2.54
C LYS A 145 -18.08 -10.72 3.17
N THR A 146 -18.09 -12.04 2.96
CA THR A 146 -17.09 -12.97 3.48
C THR A 146 -15.73 -12.88 2.77
N MET A 147 -15.68 -12.24 1.60
CA MET A 147 -14.49 -12.08 0.77
C MET A 147 -13.91 -10.67 0.84
N TYR A 148 -14.44 -9.81 1.72
CA TYR A 148 -14.03 -8.41 1.83
C TYR A 148 -12.55 -8.24 2.16
N ASP A 149 -11.98 -9.10 3.01
CA ASP A 149 -10.54 -9.07 3.29
C ASP A 149 -9.70 -9.35 2.05
N LYS A 150 -10.08 -10.35 1.25
CA LYS A 150 -9.41 -10.66 -0.01
C LYS A 150 -9.55 -9.51 -1.03
N PHE A 151 -10.73 -8.88 -1.09
CA PHE A 151 -10.96 -7.69 -1.90
C PHE A 151 -10.04 -6.52 -1.51
N ARG A 152 -9.84 -6.29 -0.20
CA ARG A 152 -8.89 -5.29 0.30
C ARG A 152 -7.46 -5.60 -0.10
N GLN A 153 -7.03 -6.85 0.02
CA GLN A 153 -5.67 -7.27 -0.36
C GLN A 153 -5.41 -7.06 -1.87
N ILE A 154 -6.39 -7.40 -2.70
CA ILE A 154 -6.32 -7.18 -4.14
C ILE A 154 -6.22 -5.68 -4.47
N ASN A 155 -7.07 -4.85 -3.86
CA ASN A 155 -6.97 -3.40 -4.08
C ASN A 155 -5.63 -2.85 -3.62
N ARG A 156 -5.12 -3.32 -2.48
CA ARG A 156 -3.80 -2.91 -1.99
C ARG A 156 -2.68 -3.25 -2.99
N PHE A 157 -2.76 -4.42 -3.63
CA PHE A 157 -1.86 -4.76 -4.72
C PHE A 157 -1.96 -3.78 -5.89
N VAL A 158 -3.18 -3.49 -6.36
CA VAL A 158 -3.40 -2.56 -7.46
C VAL A 158 -2.93 -1.14 -7.10
N GLU A 159 -3.14 -0.68 -5.87
CA GLU A 159 -2.63 0.61 -5.37
C GLU A 159 -1.10 0.69 -5.43
N ILE A 160 -0.40 -0.39 -5.06
CA ILE A 160 1.07 -0.45 -5.12
C ILE A 160 1.57 -0.34 -6.56
N ILE A 161 0.86 -0.94 -7.52
CA ILE A 161 1.16 -0.81 -8.94
C ILE A 161 0.86 0.61 -9.43
N ASP A 162 -0.34 1.13 -9.10
CA ASP A 162 -0.80 2.47 -9.50
C ASP A 162 0.18 3.56 -9.05
N ASP A 163 0.75 3.45 -7.85
CA ASP A 163 1.74 4.40 -7.35
C ASP A 163 2.92 4.62 -8.31
N GLU A 164 3.31 3.58 -9.08
CA GLU A 164 4.43 3.66 -10.02
C GLU A 164 4.02 4.07 -11.43
N ILE A 165 2.77 3.80 -11.83
CA ILE A 165 2.29 3.99 -13.20
C ILE A 165 1.17 5.02 -13.35
N LYS A 166 0.71 5.65 -12.26
CA LYS A 166 -0.44 6.58 -12.28
C LYS A 166 -0.30 7.72 -13.27
N ASN A 167 0.94 8.14 -13.52
CA ASN A 167 1.32 9.21 -14.44
C ASN A 167 1.62 8.73 -15.87
N PHE A 168 1.39 7.45 -16.20
CA PHE A 168 1.56 6.96 -17.57
C PHE A 168 0.40 7.49 -18.42
N ASP A 169 0.74 7.94 -19.62
CA ASP A 169 -0.26 8.41 -20.57
C ASP A 169 -1.07 7.23 -21.12
N PRO A 170 -2.39 7.39 -21.35
CA PRO A 170 -3.19 6.40 -22.06
C PRO A 170 -2.55 6.00 -23.39
N GLY A 171 -2.60 4.71 -23.71
CA GLY A 171 -1.97 4.14 -24.89
C GLY A 171 -0.48 3.82 -24.76
N THR A 172 0.17 4.16 -23.62
CA THR A 172 1.56 3.74 -23.36
C THR A 172 1.68 2.22 -23.44
N GLU A 173 2.68 1.74 -24.18
CA GLU A 173 2.99 0.32 -24.28
C GLU A 173 3.64 -0.20 -23.00
N LEU A 174 3.20 -1.37 -22.54
CA LEU A 174 3.73 -2.03 -21.36
C LEU A 174 3.80 -3.54 -21.54
N ASN A 175 5.02 -4.08 -21.51
CA ASN A 175 5.25 -5.52 -21.55
C ASN A 175 5.54 -6.05 -20.14
N VAL A 176 4.72 -6.99 -19.68
CA VAL A 176 4.79 -7.56 -18.34
C VAL A 176 5.10 -9.05 -18.41
N ILE A 177 5.99 -9.52 -17.54
CA ILE A 177 6.17 -10.95 -17.29
C ILE A 177 5.78 -11.24 -15.83
N ASP A 178 4.92 -12.24 -15.64
CA ASP A 178 4.54 -12.75 -14.32
C ASP A 178 5.11 -14.17 -14.12
N PHE A 179 6.13 -14.29 -13.30
CA PHE A 179 6.78 -15.56 -13.01
C PHE A 179 6.13 -16.27 -11.83
N GLY A 180 5.88 -17.57 -12.01
CA GLY A 180 5.21 -18.38 -10.99
C GLY A 180 3.75 -17.98 -10.85
N CYS A 181 3.09 -17.68 -11.97
CA CYS A 181 1.77 -17.06 -11.99
C CYS A 181 0.70 -17.96 -11.34
N GLY A 182 0.91 -19.28 -11.27
CA GLY A 182 -0.03 -20.21 -10.65
C GLY A 182 -1.43 -20.07 -11.26
N LYS A 183 -2.47 -20.06 -10.42
CA LYS A 183 -3.86 -19.84 -10.88
C LYS A 183 -4.11 -18.41 -11.44
N SER A 184 -3.11 -17.54 -11.41
CA SER A 184 -3.04 -16.27 -12.15
C SER A 184 -4.11 -15.25 -11.81
N TYR A 185 -4.72 -15.37 -10.63
CA TYR A 185 -5.81 -14.49 -10.19
C TYR A 185 -5.40 -13.01 -10.20
N LEU A 186 -4.26 -12.67 -9.60
CA LEU A 186 -3.76 -11.29 -9.58
C LEU A 186 -3.32 -10.83 -10.96
N THR A 187 -2.80 -11.72 -11.82
CA THR A 187 -2.45 -11.45 -13.21
C THR A 187 -3.67 -10.99 -14.01
N PHE A 188 -4.81 -11.67 -13.87
CA PHE A 188 -6.06 -11.28 -14.54
C PHE A 188 -6.57 -9.91 -14.05
N ILE A 189 -6.48 -9.66 -12.74
CA ILE A 189 -6.91 -8.39 -12.14
C ILE A 189 -5.99 -7.25 -12.59
N LEU A 190 -4.68 -7.50 -12.63
CA LEU A 190 -3.71 -6.55 -13.13
C LEU A 190 -3.97 -6.21 -14.59
N TYR A 191 -4.17 -7.23 -15.45
CA TYR A 191 -4.49 -7.01 -16.85
C TYR A 191 -5.71 -6.11 -17.00
N HIS A 192 -6.80 -6.42 -16.28
CA HIS A 192 -8.02 -5.60 -16.27
C HIS A 192 -7.73 -4.16 -15.84
N TYR A 193 -7.00 -3.95 -14.76
CA TYR A 193 -6.67 -2.61 -14.29
C TYR A 193 -5.81 -1.83 -15.30
N LEU A 194 -4.79 -2.45 -15.88
CA LEU A 194 -3.90 -1.77 -16.83
C LEU A 194 -4.62 -1.42 -18.15
N THR A 195 -5.50 -2.30 -18.63
CA THR A 195 -6.18 -2.13 -19.92
C THR A 195 -7.49 -1.35 -19.79
N GLU A 196 -8.40 -1.78 -18.92
CA GLU A 196 -9.76 -1.22 -18.84
C GLU A 196 -9.82 0.06 -17.98
N ILE A 197 -8.97 0.16 -16.94
CA ILE A 197 -8.98 1.33 -16.03
C ILE A 197 -7.93 2.35 -16.46
N LYS A 198 -6.69 1.92 -16.74
CA LYS A 198 -5.60 2.81 -17.14
C LYS A 198 -5.49 3.05 -18.64
N ASN A 199 -6.24 2.32 -19.46
CA ASN A 199 -6.25 2.48 -20.93
C ASN A 199 -4.84 2.37 -21.53
N LEU A 200 -4.01 1.46 -21.02
CA LEU A 200 -2.66 1.19 -21.53
C LEU A 200 -2.68 0.08 -22.60
N ASN A 201 -1.71 0.11 -23.51
CA ASN A 201 -1.50 -0.98 -24.47
C ASN A 201 -0.60 -2.05 -23.83
N VAL A 202 -1.21 -3.09 -23.26
CA VAL A 202 -0.49 -4.04 -22.41
C VAL A 202 -0.41 -5.41 -23.01
N ARG A 203 0.79 -5.99 -22.98
CA ARG A 203 1.02 -7.43 -23.18
C ARG A 203 1.49 -8.04 -21.86
N ILE A 204 0.83 -9.09 -21.40
CA ILE A 204 1.26 -9.86 -20.23
C ILE A 204 1.51 -11.31 -20.63
N VAL A 205 2.67 -11.85 -20.25
CA VAL A 205 2.98 -13.28 -20.34
C VAL A 205 3.14 -13.85 -18.93
N GLY A 206 2.26 -14.76 -18.54
CA GLY A 206 2.36 -15.51 -17.29
C GLY A 206 3.11 -16.84 -17.49
N LEU A 207 4.06 -17.15 -16.61
CA LEU A 207 4.90 -18.35 -16.70
C LEU A 207 4.71 -19.25 -15.48
N ASP A 208 4.53 -20.54 -15.73
CA ASP A 208 4.47 -21.58 -14.71
C ASP A 208 5.06 -22.89 -15.25
N LEU A 209 5.45 -23.79 -14.34
CA LEU A 209 6.00 -25.12 -14.66
C LEU A 209 4.90 -26.17 -14.89
N LYS A 210 3.64 -25.87 -14.57
CA LYS A 210 2.54 -26.83 -14.62
C LYS A 210 1.64 -26.60 -15.84
N ARG A 211 1.68 -27.52 -16.81
CA ARG A 211 0.87 -27.42 -18.04
C ARG A 211 -0.64 -27.32 -17.77
N ASP A 212 -1.18 -28.08 -16.81
CA ASP A 212 -2.60 -28.02 -16.47
C ASP A 212 -3.02 -26.65 -15.88
N VAL A 213 -2.11 -25.95 -15.21
CA VAL A 213 -2.31 -24.57 -14.76
C VAL A 213 -2.35 -23.64 -15.98
N ILE A 214 -1.36 -23.73 -16.86
CA ILE A 214 -1.27 -22.91 -18.08
C ILE A 214 -2.50 -23.06 -18.97
N ASP A 215 -2.96 -24.28 -19.22
CA ASP A 215 -4.13 -24.54 -20.07
C ASP A 215 -5.40 -23.90 -19.49
N ARG A 216 -5.62 -24.02 -18.18
CA ARG A 216 -6.76 -23.39 -17.48
C ARG A 216 -6.68 -21.86 -17.49
N CYS A 217 -5.48 -21.29 -17.32
CA CYS A 217 -5.29 -19.86 -17.35
C CYS A 217 -5.57 -19.30 -18.75
N ASN A 218 -5.11 -19.96 -19.81
CA ASN A 218 -5.42 -19.57 -21.19
C ASN A 218 -6.91 -19.71 -21.55
N VAL A 219 -7.60 -20.74 -21.03
CA VAL A 219 -9.08 -20.82 -21.16
C VAL A 219 -9.75 -19.64 -20.48
N SER A 220 -9.30 -19.26 -19.28
CA SER A 220 -9.84 -18.11 -18.55
C SER A 220 -9.57 -16.80 -19.27
N ALA A 221 -8.37 -16.59 -19.81
CA ALA A 221 -8.02 -15.40 -20.60
C ALA A 221 -8.98 -15.22 -21.80
N ARG A 222 -9.23 -16.30 -22.55
CA ARG A 222 -10.21 -16.30 -23.66
C ARG A 222 -11.63 -16.03 -23.18
N LYS A 223 -12.05 -16.63 -22.05
CA LYS A 223 -13.38 -16.38 -21.45
C LYS A 223 -13.57 -14.91 -21.10
N TYR A 224 -12.52 -14.23 -20.65
CA TYR A 224 -12.59 -12.82 -20.28
C TYR A 224 -12.49 -11.87 -21.48
N GLY A 225 -11.92 -12.32 -22.61
CA GLY A 225 -11.62 -11.51 -23.79
C GLY A 225 -10.28 -10.78 -23.67
N TYR A 226 -9.31 -11.36 -22.96
CA TYR A 226 -8.01 -10.74 -22.73
C TYR A 226 -7.01 -11.23 -23.79
N ASP A 227 -7.09 -10.63 -24.98
CA ASP A 227 -6.37 -11.10 -26.16
C ASP A 227 -4.84 -10.90 -26.09
N HIS A 228 -4.37 -9.99 -25.23
CA HIS A 228 -2.95 -9.72 -24.99
C HIS A 228 -2.44 -10.27 -23.65
N LEU A 229 -3.19 -11.19 -23.03
CA LEU A 229 -2.77 -11.97 -21.88
C LEU A 229 -2.62 -13.44 -22.28
N SER A 230 -1.39 -13.94 -22.29
CA SER A 230 -1.09 -15.34 -22.56
C SER A 230 -0.36 -15.99 -21.40
N PHE A 231 -0.49 -17.32 -21.31
CA PHE A 231 0.21 -18.13 -20.34
C PHE A 231 1.04 -19.20 -21.05
N GLU A 232 2.29 -19.36 -20.62
CA GLU A 232 3.24 -20.26 -21.27
C GLU A 232 3.92 -21.18 -20.27
N LEU A 233 4.22 -22.40 -20.72
CA LEU A 233 5.03 -23.33 -19.93
C LEU A 233 6.48 -22.85 -19.98
N GLY A 234 7.03 -22.40 -18.85
CA GLY A 234 8.36 -21.82 -18.83
C GLY A 234 9.01 -21.93 -17.46
N ASN A 235 10.29 -22.31 -17.46
CA ASN A 235 11.11 -22.25 -16.26
C ASN A 235 11.84 -20.91 -16.22
N ILE A 236 11.75 -20.23 -15.08
CA ILE A 236 12.31 -18.90 -14.89
C ILE A 236 13.83 -18.85 -15.08
N ASP A 237 14.53 -19.92 -14.78
CA ASP A 237 16.00 -20.00 -14.91
C ASP A 237 16.49 -19.93 -16.37
N THR A 238 15.67 -20.34 -17.33
CA THR A 238 16.06 -20.61 -18.71
C THR A 238 15.18 -19.89 -19.73
N TYR A 239 14.06 -19.31 -19.29
CA TYR A 239 13.15 -18.59 -20.17
C TYR A 239 13.84 -17.39 -20.80
N GLN A 240 13.62 -17.23 -22.11
CA GLN A 240 14.08 -16.08 -22.88
C GLN A 240 12.88 -15.37 -23.50
N THR A 241 12.98 -14.06 -23.60
CA THR A 241 11.97 -13.21 -24.22
C THR A 241 12.47 -12.65 -25.55
N THR A 242 11.57 -12.56 -26.52
CA THR A 242 11.82 -11.91 -27.83
C THR A 242 11.38 -10.45 -27.85
N PHE A 243 10.86 -9.93 -26.74
CA PHE A 243 10.33 -8.59 -26.59
C PHE A 243 10.95 -7.91 -25.35
N PRO A 244 11.07 -6.56 -25.35
CA PRO A 244 11.54 -5.83 -24.18
C PRO A 244 10.58 -6.04 -23.00
N VAL A 245 11.11 -6.14 -21.78
CA VAL A 245 10.31 -6.36 -20.57
C VAL A 245 10.32 -5.09 -19.75
N ASP A 246 9.15 -4.48 -19.57
CA ASP A 246 9.01 -3.22 -18.82
C ASP A 246 8.74 -3.48 -17.33
N MET A 247 7.99 -4.53 -17.02
CA MET A 247 7.58 -4.87 -15.66
C MET A 247 7.74 -6.36 -15.39
N ILE A 248 8.33 -6.71 -14.26
CA ILE A 248 8.36 -8.09 -13.76
C ILE A 248 7.57 -8.20 -12.48
N ILE A 249 6.74 -9.24 -12.43
CA ILE A 249 5.96 -9.63 -11.27
C ILE A 249 6.35 -11.04 -10.89
N THR A 250 6.53 -11.27 -9.60
CA THR A 250 6.84 -12.59 -9.06
C THR A 250 6.19 -12.70 -7.68
N LEU A 251 4.95 -13.17 -7.67
CA LEU A 251 4.15 -13.29 -6.45
C LEU A 251 4.15 -14.74 -6.01
N HIS A 252 4.76 -15.00 -4.85
CA HIS A 252 4.91 -16.33 -4.26
C HIS A 252 5.87 -17.28 -4.97
N ALA A 253 6.79 -16.79 -5.81
CA ALA A 253 7.97 -17.58 -6.14
C ALA A 253 8.71 -17.96 -4.84
N CYS A 254 9.05 -19.23 -4.70
CA CYS A 254 9.67 -19.77 -3.50
C CYS A 254 11.18 -19.86 -3.66
N ASP A 255 11.90 -19.56 -2.58
CA ASP A 255 13.34 -19.76 -2.46
C ASP A 255 14.11 -19.10 -3.63
N THR A 256 15.01 -19.83 -4.27
CA THR A 256 15.86 -19.33 -5.36
C THR A 256 15.09 -18.94 -6.63
N ALA A 257 13.84 -19.37 -6.80
CA ALA A 257 13.01 -18.91 -7.92
C ALA A 257 12.80 -17.39 -7.88
N THR A 258 12.71 -16.78 -6.69
CA THR A 258 12.68 -15.32 -6.56
C THR A 258 13.99 -14.70 -7.06
N ASP A 259 15.13 -15.32 -6.75
CA ASP A 259 16.45 -14.83 -7.15
C ASP A 259 16.62 -14.85 -8.67
N TYR A 260 16.20 -15.91 -9.36
CA TYR A 260 16.18 -15.95 -10.82
C TYR A 260 15.25 -14.89 -11.43
N ALA A 261 14.11 -14.61 -10.81
CA ALA A 261 13.19 -13.55 -11.26
C ALA A 261 13.86 -12.17 -11.21
N LEU A 262 14.50 -11.86 -10.08
CA LEU A 262 15.19 -10.60 -9.88
C LEU A 262 16.41 -10.47 -10.80
N TYR A 263 17.18 -11.55 -10.96
CA TYR A 263 18.31 -11.60 -11.89
C TYR A 263 17.85 -11.32 -13.34
N ASN A 264 16.80 -11.99 -13.82
CA ASN A 264 16.25 -11.74 -15.14
C ASN A 264 15.70 -10.32 -15.30
N ALA A 265 15.07 -9.77 -14.26
CA ALA A 265 14.62 -8.38 -14.26
C ALA A 265 15.78 -7.40 -14.47
N ILE A 266 16.91 -7.66 -13.81
CA ILE A 266 18.14 -6.85 -13.96
C ILE A 266 18.70 -7.02 -15.37
N LYS A 267 18.83 -8.26 -15.87
CA LYS A 267 19.34 -8.59 -17.21
C LYS A 267 18.52 -8.00 -18.35
N TRP A 268 17.20 -8.06 -18.26
CA TRP A 268 16.29 -7.48 -19.24
C TRP A 268 16.08 -5.98 -19.06
N ASN A 269 16.77 -5.38 -18.08
CA ASN A 269 16.70 -3.96 -17.76
C ASN A 269 15.25 -3.49 -17.55
N ALA A 270 14.48 -4.28 -16.80
CA ALA A 270 13.09 -3.98 -16.50
C ALA A 270 12.95 -2.64 -15.77
N LYS A 271 11.92 -1.87 -16.10
CA LYS A 271 11.67 -0.56 -15.48
C LYS A 271 11.10 -0.72 -14.07
N LEU A 272 10.27 -1.74 -13.86
CA LEU A 272 9.54 -1.98 -12.62
C LEU A 272 9.63 -3.45 -12.20
N ILE A 273 9.78 -3.69 -10.90
CA ILE A 273 9.85 -5.03 -10.31
C ILE A 273 8.95 -5.04 -9.07
N PHE A 274 8.04 -6.02 -9.01
CA PHE A 274 7.20 -6.28 -7.84
C PHE A 274 7.34 -7.75 -7.45
N SER A 275 7.97 -7.99 -6.30
CA SER A 275 8.27 -9.34 -5.82
C SER A 275 7.72 -9.55 -4.42
N VAL A 276 7.01 -10.64 -4.19
CA VAL A 276 6.57 -11.09 -2.85
C VAL A 276 7.22 -12.44 -2.57
N PRO A 277 8.40 -12.44 -1.91
CA PRO A 277 9.12 -13.67 -1.60
C PRO A 277 8.36 -14.51 -0.56
N CYS A 278 8.14 -15.79 -0.83
CA CYS A 278 7.25 -16.62 -0.01
C CYS A 278 7.98 -17.62 0.89
N CYS A 279 9.17 -18.12 0.55
CA CYS A 279 9.93 -19.07 1.40
C CYS A 279 11.41 -18.87 1.21
N GLN A 280 12.21 -18.96 2.28
CA GLN A 280 13.66 -18.82 2.23
C GLN A 280 14.30 -20.02 2.95
N HIS A 281 14.64 -21.04 2.18
CA HIS A 281 15.33 -22.23 2.69
C HIS A 281 16.84 -22.11 2.47
N GLU A 282 17.27 -21.50 1.36
CA GLU A 282 18.67 -21.31 1.01
C GLU A 282 19.45 -20.65 2.16
N LEU A 283 19.13 -19.40 2.48
CA LEU A 283 19.86 -18.65 3.51
C LEU A 283 19.60 -19.21 4.91
N ASN A 284 18.42 -19.79 5.18
CA ASN A 284 18.14 -20.42 6.46
C ASN A 284 19.03 -21.66 6.71
N ALA A 285 19.37 -22.42 5.66
CA ALA A 285 20.30 -23.54 5.75
C ALA A 285 21.75 -23.07 6.00
N GLN A 286 22.12 -21.90 5.46
CA GLN A 286 23.49 -21.37 5.51
C GLN A 286 23.78 -20.54 6.76
N ILE A 287 22.82 -19.73 7.22
CA ILE A 287 23.04 -18.66 8.21
C ILE A 287 23.73 -19.15 9.48
N LYS A 288 24.93 -18.61 9.71
CA LYS A 288 25.79 -18.90 10.87
C LYS A 288 26.56 -17.64 11.25
N THR A 289 26.60 -17.34 12.54
CA THR A 289 27.34 -16.18 13.05
C THR A 289 27.76 -16.44 14.49
N GLU A 290 29.02 -16.14 14.82
CA GLU A 290 29.53 -16.26 16.18
C GLU A 290 29.16 -15.04 17.02
N GLN A 291 29.32 -13.84 16.43
CA GLN A 291 29.09 -12.55 17.08
C GLN A 291 27.61 -12.33 17.42
N LEU A 292 26.70 -12.76 16.55
CA LEU A 292 25.25 -12.61 16.72
C LEU A 292 24.55 -13.96 16.92
N SER A 293 25.22 -14.91 17.58
CA SER A 293 24.72 -16.29 17.77
C SER A 293 23.32 -16.36 18.40
N LEU A 294 22.89 -15.34 19.14
CA LEU A 294 21.51 -15.21 19.66
C LEU A 294 20.45 -15.28 18.55
N LEU A 295 20.74 -14.74 17.36
CA LEU A 295 19.84 -14.74 16.22
C LEU A 295 19.70 -16.12 15.56
N THR A 296 20.71 -16.98 15.70
CA THR A 296 20.74 -18.31 15.08
C THR A 296 20.50 -19.46 16.06
N LYS A 297 20.48 -19.17 17.38
CA LYS A 297 20.34 -20.17 18.45
C LYS A 297 18.98 -20.86 18.50
N TYR A 298 17.90 -20.13 18.27
CA TYR A 298 16.54 -20.64 18.36
C TYR A 298 15.93 -20.78 16.96
N GLY A 299 15.41 -21.95 16.60
CA GLY A 299 14.96 -22.26 15.24
C GLY A 299 14.01 -21.23 14.63
N ILE A 300 12.98 -20.80 15.38
CA ILE A 300 12.02 -19.79 14.91
C ILE A 300 12.66 -18.40 14.71
N ILE A 301 13.61 -18.01 15.57
CA ILE A 301 14.33 -16.74 15.43
C ILE A 301 15.28 -16.82 14.23
N LYS A 302 15.96 -17.95 14.06
CA LYS A 302 16.83 -18.23 12.92
C LYS A 302 16.06 -18.12 11.60
N GLU A 303 14.92 -18.79 11.50
CA GLU A 303 14.08 -18.78 10.29
C GLU A 303 13.62 -17.37 9.93
N ARG A 304 13.09 -16.61 10.90
CA ARG A 304 12.62 -15.23 10.67
C ARG A 304 13.76 -14.29 10.32
N THR A 305 14.90 -14.43 11.00
CA THR A 305 16.09 -13.63 10.74
C THR A 305 16.64 -13.91 9.34
N ALA A 306 16.73 -15.18 8.95
CA ALA A 306 17.15 -15.58 7.62
C ALA A 306 16.23 -14.99 6.54
N ALA A 307 14.90 -15.06 6.75
CA ALA A 307 13.94 -14.48 5.80
C ALA A 307 14.14 -12.96 5.63
N LEU A 308 14.24 -12.21 6.74
CA LEU A 308 14.44 -10.76 6.71
C LEU A 308 15.79 -10.37 6.07
N ILE A 309 16.87 -11.07 6.42
CA ILE A 309 18.20 -10.84 5.82
C ILE A 309 18.16 -11.13 4.32
N THR A 310 17.47 -12.18 3.90
CA THR A 310 17.34 -12.52 2.47
C THR A 310 16.67 -11.38 1.70
N ASP A 311 15.54 -10.87 2.19
CA ASP A 311 14.81 -9.81 1.51
C ASP A 311 15.58 -8.47 1.53
N ALA A 312 16.32 -8.20 2.62
CA ALA A 312 17.22 -7.05 2.71
C ALA A 312 18.37 -7.15 1.70
N ILE A 313 19.02 -8.32 1.59
CA ILE A 313 20.09 -8.57 0.62
C ILE A 313 19.57 -8.37 -0.81
N ARG A 314 18.41 -8.96 -1.15
CA ARG A 314 17.78 -8.80 -2.47
C ARG A 314 17.50 -7.32 -2.78
N GLY A 315 16.97 -6.59 -1.80
CA GLY A 315 16.73 -5.16 -1.92
C GLY A 315 18.02 -4.38 -2.19
N SER A 316 19.06 -4.58 -1.38
CA SER A 316 20.34 -3.89 -1.55
C SER A 316 21.06 -4.27 -2.85
N LEU A 317 20.93 -5.52 -3.32
CA LEU A 317 21.45 -5.93 -4.63
C LEU A 317 20.75 -5.21 -5.79
N LEU A 318 19.43 -5.02 -5.70
CA LEU A 318 18.69 -4.20 -6.67
C LEU A 318 19.16 -2.74 -6.62
N GLU A 319 19.40 -2.17 -5.44
CA GLU A 319 19.97 -0.82 -5.32
C GLU A 319 21.36 -0.72 -5.97
N ALA A 320 22.23 -1.70 -5.73
CA ALA A 320 23.54 -1.79 -6.38
C ALA A 320 23.42 -1.87 -7.92
N CYS A 321 22.35 -2.50 -8.42
CA CYS A 321 22.03 -2.60 -9.85
C CYS A 321 21.28 -1.37 -10.42
N GLY A 322 21.16 -0.28 -9.66
CA GLY A 322 20.58 0.98 -10.13
C GLY A 322 19.07 1.07 -10.03
N TYR A 323 18.46 0.38 -9.07
CA TYR A 323 17.04 0.54 -8.75
C TYR A 323 16.83 1.37 -7.49
N LYS A 324 15.76 2.16 -7.44
CA LYS A 324 15.20 2.66 -6.20
C LYS A 324 14.30 1.58 -5.63
N VAL A 325 14.57 1.15 -4.39
CA VAL A 325 13.91 0.02 -3.77
C VAL A 325 13.06 0.46 -2.59
N SER A 326 11.95 -0.23 -2.35
CA SER A 326 11.13 -0.11 -1.14
C SER A 326 10.65 -1.50 -0.73
N LEU A 327 10.89 -1.88 0.53
CA LEU A 327 10.29 -3.06 1.14
C LEU A 327 9.03 -2.60 1.87
N LEU A 328 7.88 -3.07 1.41
CA LEU A 328 6.56 -2.63 1.87
C LEU A 328 5.80 -3.79 2.51
N GLU A 329 5.01 -3.50 3.53
CA GLU A 329 4.00 -4.44 3.98
C GLU A 329 2.88 -4.53 2.93
N PHE A 330 2.71 -5.73 2.38
CA PHE A 330 1.76 -6.04 1.32
C PHE A 330 0.35 -6.27 1.88
N VAL A 331 0.26 -7.11 2.91
CA VAL A 331 -0.99 -7.49 3.59
C VAL A 331 -0.75 -7.60 5.09
N ASP A 332 -1.81 -7.43 5.87
CA ASP A 332 -1.75 -7.51 7.33
C ASP A 332 -1.16 -8.86 7.79
N LEU A 333 -0.26 -8.80 8.77
CA LEU A 333 0.35 -9.96 9.46
C LEU A 333 -0.68 -11.00 9.92
N ALA A 334 -1.91 -10.58 10.23
CA ALA A 334 -3.00 -11.48 10.61
C ALA A 334 -3.33 -12.54 9.54
N HIS A 335 -2.97 -12.29 8.28
CA HIS A 335 -3.24 -13.19 7.16
C HIS A 335 -2.02 -14.02 6.74
N THR A 336 -0.80 -13.53 6.93
CA THR A 336 0.42 -14.27 6.64
C THR A 336 1.62 -13.68 7.38
N PRO A 337 2.50 -14.52 7.98
CA PRO A 337 3.76 -14.07 8.58
C PRO A 337 4.77 -13.59 7.54
N LYS A 338 4.49 -13.78 6.24
CA LYS A 338 5.33 -13.35 5.12
C LYS A 338 4.54 -12.38 4.25
N ASN A 339 4.84 -11.12 4.45
CA ASN A 339 4.05 -9.99 3.96
C ASN A 339 4.91 -8.88 3.34
N ILE A 340 6.20 -9.12 3.07
CA ILE A 340 7.07 -8.10 2.47
C ILE A 340 6.96 -8.17 0.95
N LEU A 341 6.59 -7.05 0.35
CA LEU A 341 6.71 -6.80 -1.09
C LEU A 341 7.96 -5.96 -1.35
N ILE A 342 8.86 -6.48 -2.17
CA ILE A 342 9.98 -5.74 -2.74
C ILE A 342 9.45 -5.02 -3.99
N ARG A 343 9.38 -3.69 -3.91
CA ARG A 343 9.10 -2.81 -5.04
C ARG A 343 10.41 -2.19 -5.49
N ALA A 344 10.76 -2.33 -6.76
CA ALA A 344 11.94 -1.69 -7.32
C ALA A 344 11.61 -0.96 -8.63
N LYS A 345 12.15 0.24 -8.78
CA LYS A 345 12.00 1.07 -9.98
C LYS A 345 13.36 1.48 -10.51
N LYS A 346 13.61 1.24 -11.79
CA LYS A 346 14.83 1.67 -12.45
C LYS A 346 14.92 3.19 -12.43
N THR A 347 16.04 3.72 -11.95
CA THR A 347 16.28 5.16 -11.88
C THR A 347 17.77 5.46 -11.87
N THR A 348 18.13 6.74 -11.94
CA THR A 348 19.52 7.17 -11.77
C THR A 348 19.89 7.13 -10.29
N VAL A 349 20.49 6.01 -9.87
CA VAL A 349 21.12 5.87 -8.54
C VAL A 349 22.58 6.30 -8.65
N THR A 350 23.05 7.10 -7.69
CA THR A 350 24.44 7.57 -7.67
C THR A 350 25.42 6.40 -7.49
N GLU A 351 26.59 6.47 -8.12
CA GLU A 351 27.63 5.44 -7.96
C GLU A 351 28.02 5.23 -6.49
N LYS A 352 28.03 6.32 -5.70
CA LYS A 352 28.22 6.23 -4.24
C LYS A 352 27.19 5.34 -3.56
N ARG A 353 25.90 5.50 -3.90
CA ARG A 353 24.83 4.69 -3.30
C ARG A 353 24.90 3.24 -3.75
N LYS A 354 25.21 2.99 -5.03
CA LYS A 354 25.43 1.62 -5.54
C LYS A 354 26.56 0.91 -4.81
N ALA A 355 27.70 1.58 -4.67
CA ALA A 355 28.86 1.04 -3.95
C ALA A 355 28.56 0.78 -2.47
N GLN A 356 27.83 1.70 -1.81
CA GLN A 356 27.40 1.52 -0.43
C GLN A 356 26.47 0.30 -0.29
N ALA A 357 25.47 0.15 -1.16
CA ALA A 357 24.53 -0.97 -1.11
C ALA A 357 25.26 -2.31 -1.29
N LEU A 358 26.22 -2.39 -2.22
CA LEU A 358 27.04 -3.58 -2.41
C LEU A 358 27.95 -3.87 -1.19
N ALA A 359 28.53 -2.84 -0.56
CA ALA A 359 29.32 -3.00 0.65
C ALA A 359 28.46 -3.51 1.83
N GLU A 360 27.24 -3.00 1.99
CA GLU A 360 26.27 -3.48 2.99
C GLU A 360 25.93 -4.97 2.77
N VAL A 361 25.72 -5.38 1.51
CA VAL A 361 25.53 -6.80 1.17
C VAL A 361 26.75 -7.62 1.55
N ASN A 362 27.95 -7.24 1.12
CA ASN A 362 29.19 -7.98 1.40
C ASN A 362 29.44 -8.14 2.91
N ASN A 363 29.17 -7.09 3.70
CA ASN A 363 29.26 -7.17 5.15
C ASN A 363 28.28 -8.22 5.71
N ALA A 364 27.02 -8.21 5.25
CA ALA A 364 26.05 -9.23 5.67
C ALA A 364 26.48 -10.64 5.26
N LEU A 365 27.03 -10.83 4.05
CA LEU A 365 27.54 -12.13 3.60
C LEU A 365 28.65 -12.65 4.50
N GLN A 366 29.59 -11.78 4.89
CA GLN A 366 30.68 -12.15 5.80
C GLN A 366 30.18 -12.42 7.22
N THR A 367 29.38 -11.51 7.81
CA THR A 367 28.89 -11.63 9.19
C THR A 367 28.05 -12.89 9.42
N PHE A 368 27.28 -13.31 8.40
CA PHE A 368 26.36 -14.44 8.48
C PHE A 368 26.81 -15.68 7.70
N SER A 369 28.01 -15.66 7.12
CA SER A 369 28.59 -16.76 6.31
C SER A 369 27.65 -17.23 5.20
N LEU A 370 27.15 -16.29 4.39
CA LEU A 370 26.14 -16.54 3.36
C LEU A 370 26.73 -16.54 1.95
N THR A 371 26.11 -17.30 1.06
CA THR A 371 26.35 -17.32 -0.38
C THR A 371 24.99 -17.36 -1.11
N PRO A 372 24.30 -16.21 -1.25
CA PRO A 372 22.98 -16.13 -1.86
C PRO A 372 23.04 -16.34 -3.38
N THR A 373 22.07 -17.08 -3.92
CA THR A 373 21.98 -17.34 -5.38
C THR A 373 22.00 -16.05 -6.21
N LEU A 374 21.20 -15.04 -5.85
CA LEU A 374 21.16 -13.78 -6.60
C LEU A 374 22.53 -13.08 -6.66
N TYR A 375 23.27 -13.07 -5.55
CA TYR A 375 24.61 -12.47 -5.51
C TYR A 375 25.54 -13.21 -6.48
N SER A 376 25.56 -14.54 -6.42
CA SER A 376 26.42 -15.36 -7.27
C SER A 376 26.10 -15.19 -8.76
N LEU A 377 24.82 -15.11 -9.13
CA LEU A 377 24.39 -14.87 -10.52
C LEU A 377 24.80 -13.49 -11.04
N LEU A 378 24.72 -12.46 -10.20
CA LEU A 378 25.11 -11.10 -10.59
C LEU A 378 26.64 -10.95 -10.69
N GLU A 379 27.37 -11.64 -9.82
CA GLU A 379 28.84 -11.66 -9.84
C GLU A 379 29.38 -12.44 -11.03
N SER A 380 28.81 -13.61 -11.35
CA SER A 380 29.26 -14.44 -12.48
C SER A 380 29.15 -13.71 -13.82
N ASP A 381 28.16 -12.82 -13.93
CA ASP A 381 27.85 -12.07 -15.14
C ASP A 381 28.45 -10.66 -15.13
N GLU A 382 29.34 -10.37 -14.17
CA GLU A 382 30.04 -9.09 -14.01
C GLU A 382 29.09 -7.87 -13.89
N ILE A 383 27.84 -8.10 -13.49
CA ILE A 383 26.84 -7.05 -13.24
C ILE A 383 27.21 -6.28 -11.97
N ILE A 384 27.71 -7.00 -10.97
CA ILE A 384 28.31 -6.43 -9.76
C ILE A 384 29.80 -6.80 -9.69
N ASN A 385 30.64 -5.87 -9.28
CA ASN A 385 32.08 -6.08 -9.15
C ASN A 385 32.47 -6.30 -7.69
N SER A 386 32.70 -7.55 -7.30
CA SER A 386 33.12 -7.90 -5.94
C SER A 386 34.58 -7.57 -5.62
N LYS A 387 35.41 -7.32 -6.64
CA LYS A 387 36.87 -7.14 -6.53
C LYS A 387 37.36 -5.71 -6.31
N LYS A 388 36.50 -4.76 -5.91
CA LYS A 388 36.86 -3.33 -5.77
C LYS A 388 36.92 -2.78 -4.35
N ASN A 389 36.89 -3.63 -3.33
CA ASN A 389 37.09 -3.22 -1.93
C ASN A 389 38.43 -3.71 -1.40
#